data_AF-A0A971WQ95-F1
#
_entry.id   AF-A0A971WQ95-F1
#
_cell.length_a   1.000
_cell.length_b   1.000
_cell.length_c   1.000
_cell.angle_alpha   90.00
_cell.angle_beta   90.00
_cell.angle_gamma   90.00
#
_symmetry.space_group_name_H-M   'P 1'
#
loop_
_entity.id
_entity.type
_entity.pdbx_description
1 polymer ?
#
loop_
_entity_poly.entity_id
_entity_poly.type
_entity_poly.pdbx_seq_one_letter_code
_entity_poly.pdbx_strand_id
1 'polypeptide(L)'
;MAIKTYKDTTASASVVNDSDVLVIQQGENNTLTEMKQTTVEALKEDLVRKEVGKGLSSNDYSDAEKSKVTANTAARHSHSNKTLLDGLSQSDVTTWNAAQPNEIETITVNSGSPLTITNKNVNLTIPEDASALPYDNAGSALSSSNTQDAIDELSDEKINIASIVDNLTTDNAELPLSAKQGKYLNDNKVDKTTTVNSKPLFGNVVLAAVDIGSAETTGISATNVQDAIDELASEKINYSDIVNDLTTGGTGVPLSAE
;
A
#
# COMPACT_ATOMS: atom_id res chain seq x y z
N MET A 1 85.32 80.94 117.76
CA MET A 1 84.21 80.13 118.31
C MET A 1 83.55 79.37 117.15
N ALA A 2 83.04 78.17 117.41
CA ALA A 2 82.87 77.03 116.50
C ALA A 2 82.09 77.17 115.16
N ILE A 3 82.60 76.44 114.16
CA ILE A 3 82.01 75.65 113.06
C ILE A 3 80.47 75.69 112.85
N LYS A 4 80.05 75.86 111.58
CA LYS A 4 78.89 75.19 110.92
C LYS A 4 79.09 75.21 109.38
N THR A 5 79.60 74.13 108.78
CA THR A 5 78.90 73.02 108.07
C THR A 5 78.52 73.34 106.61
N TYR A 6 79.13 72.60 105.69
CA TYR A 6 78.86 72.50 104.24
C TYR A 6 77.92 71.31 103.91
N LYS A 7 77.12 71.43 102.84
CA LYS A 7 76.57 70.42 101.87
C LYS A 7 75.33 71.05 101.18
N ASP A 8 74.99 70.89 99.90
CA ASP A 8 75.10 69.80 98.91
C ASP A 8 74.87 70.43 97.49
N THR A 9 75.67 70.23 96.43
CA THR A 9 75.65 69.16 95.37
C THR A 9 74.27 69.05 94.67
N THR A 10 74.06 69.19 93.34
CA THR A 10 74.52 68.46 92.11
C THR A 10 73.89 69.22 90.89
N ALA A 11 74.58 69.65 89.82
CA ALA A 11 75.16 68.96 88.66
C ALA A 11 74.18 68.43 87.57
N SER A 12 74.35 68.94 86.32
CA SER A 12 74.20 68.28 85.00
C SER A 12 72.79 67.85 84.52
N ALA A 13 72.39 67.85 83.24
CA ALA A 13 72.93 68.24 81.93
C ALA A 13 71.79 68.02 80.89
N SER A 14 72.01 68.49 79.65
CA SER A 14 71.68 67.80 78.38
C SER A 14 70.78 68.53 77.38
N VAL A 15 71.43 68.82 76.26
CA VAL A 15 70.97 69.10 74.89
C VAL A 15 69.94 68.07 74.39
N VAL A 16 68.92 68.48 73.62
CA VAL A 16 68.44 67.78 72.40
C VAL A 16 67.73 68.78 71.45
N ASN A 17 68.11 68.77 70.17
CA ASN A 17 67.38 69.37 69.04
C ASN A 17 66.29 68.40 68.57
N ASP A 18 65.03 68.82 68.40
CA ASP A 18 64.16 68.22 67.37
C ASP A 18 62.93 69.08 67.04
N SER A 19 62.41 68.85 65.85
CA SER A 19 61.61 69.74 65.01
C SER A 19 60.11 69.82 65.36
N ASP A 20 59.75 70.01 66.63
CA ASP A 20 58.34 70.12 67.07
C ASP A 20 58.14 71.15 68.22
N VAL A 21 58.79 72.31 68.14
CA VAL A 21 58.60 73.37 69.14
C VAL A 21 57.38 74.23 68.79
N LEU A 22 56.28 73.92 69.46
CA LEU A 22 55.10 74.76 69.64
C LEU A 22 55.54 76.20 69.98
N VAL A 23 55.37 77.13 69.04
CA VAL A 23 55.73 78.55 69.24
C VAL A 23 54.72 79.18 70.20
N ILE A 24 55.10 79.30 71.47
CA ILE A 24 54.34 80.06 72.46
C ILE A 24 54.85 81.50 72.42
N GLN A 25 54.00 82.42 71.95
CA GLN A 25 54.27 83.86 72.00
C GLN A 25 54.54 84.29 73.45
N GLN A 26 55.60 85.07 73.62
CA GLN A 26 56.05 85.57 74.92
C GLN A 26 54.96 86.44 75.57
N GLY A 27 54.39 85.98 76.70
CA GLY A 27 53.43 86.77 77.47
C GLY A 27 52.82 86.10 78.71
N GLU A 28 52.60 84.78 78.73
CA GLU A 28 51.91 84.10 79.85
C GLU A 28 52.57 82.74 80.18
N ASN A 29 53.03 82.55 81.42
CA ASN A 29 53.59 81.30 81.93
C ASN A 29 52.47 80.29 82.22
N ASN A 30 51.90 79.65 81.20
CA ASN A 30 50.97 78.54 81.42
C ASN A 30 51.73 77.27 81.83
N THR A 31 51.17 76.55 82.80
CA THR A 31 51.72 75.32 83.36
C THR A 31 51.71 74.20 82.31
N LEU A 32 52.62 73.23 82.41
CA LEU A 32 52.67 72.04 81.53
C LEU A 32 51.32 71.28 81.47
N THR A 33 50.50 71.41 82.50
CA THR A 33 49.14 70.88 82.60
C THR A 33 48.18 71.56 81.63
N GLU A 34 48.25 72.89 81.51
CA GLU A 34 47.39 73.68 80.62
C GLU A 34 47.76 73.45 79.15
N MET A 35 49.06 73.35 78.83
CA MET A 35 49.50 72.99 77.47
C MET A 35 49.01 71.60 77.04
N LYS A 36 49.09 70.60 77.93
CA LYS A 36 48.55 69.25 77.65
C LYS A 36 47.05 69.28 77.43
N GLN A 37 46.31 70.11 78.17
CA GLN A 37 44.88 70.26 78.02
C GLN A 37 44.52 70.92 76.68
N THR A 38 45.22 71.99 76.28
CA THR A 38 45.01 72.65 74.98
C THR A 38 45.35 71.71 73.81
N THR A 39 46.43 70.94 73.87
CA THR A 39 46.78 69.97 72.82
C THR A 39 45.76 68.83 72.72
N VAL A 40 45.26 68.33 73.85
CA VAL A 40 44.23 67.28 73.86
C VAL A 40 42.90 67.78 73.32
N GLU A 41 42.48 69.00 73.65
CA GLU A 41 41.25 69.58 73.09
C GLU A 41 41.38 69.90 71.59
N ALA A 42 42.54 70.38 71.13
CA ALA A 42 42.80 70.60 69.71
C ALA A 42 42.78 69.27 68.91
N LEU A 43 43.39 68.21 69.43
CA LEU A 43 43.37 66.88 68.80
C LEU A 43 41.98 66.23 68.82
N LYS A 44 41.10 66.61 69.75
CA LYS A 44 39.71 66.11 69.80
C LYS A 44 38.83 66.73 68.71
N GLU A 45 39.09 67.98 68.29
CA GLU A 45 38.33 68.62 67.21
C GLU A 45 38.65 68.02 65.83
N ASP A 46 39.92 67.67 65.58
CA ASP A 46 40.34 67.02 64.33
C ASP A 46 40.08 65.50 64.32
N LEU A 47 39.69 64.91 65.45
CA LEU A 47 39.40 63.49 65.56
C LEU A 47 38.03 63.14 64.96
N VAL A 48 38.03 62.53 63.79
CA VAL A 48 36.84 61.87 63.24
C VAL A 48 36.55 60.61 64.07
N ARG A 49 35.46 60.63 64.85
CA ARG A 49 35.03 59.48 65.66
C ARG A 49 34.60 58.33 64.76
N LYS A 50 35.13 57.13 65.00
CA LYS A 50 34.71 55.89 64.33
C LYS A 50 33.28 55.53 64.74
N GLU A 51 32.39 55.37 63.77
CA GLU A 51 31.09 54.72 63.97
C GLU A 51 31.28 53.18 63.99
N VAL A 52 30.49 52.48 64.81
CA VAL A 52 30.52 51.01 64.89
C VAL A 52 30.22 50.42 63.50
N GLY A 53 31.18 49.68 62.93
CA GLY A 53 31.08 49.06 61.60
C GLY A 53 31.77 49.80 60.45
N LYS A 54 32.46 50.94 60.69
CA LYS A 54 33.22 51.69 59.67
C LYS A 54 34.72 51.76 59.97
N GLY A 55 35.58 51.82 58.96
CA GLY A 55 37.01 52.13 59.06
C GLY A 55 37.28 53.64 59.19
N LEU A 56 38.46 54.03 59.68
CA LEU A 56 38.85 55.44 59.93
C LEU A 56 39.40 56.16 58.68
N SER A 57 39.36 55.56 57.49
CA SER A 57 39.96 56.11 56.26
C SER A 57 38.91 56.55 55.24
N SER A 58 39.25 57.59 54.46
CA SER A 58 38.43 58.23 53.40
C SER A 58 38.05 57.33 52.20
N ASN A 59 38.13 56.00 52.32
CA ASN A 59 37.90 55.05 51.24
C ASN A 59 36.87 53.96 51.60
N ASP A 60 36.06 54.18 52.63
CA ASP A 60 34.88 53.37 52.85
C ASP A 60 33.77 53.88 51.94
N TYR A 61 33.33 53.06 50.96
CA TYR A 61 32.17 53.35 50.12
C TYR A 61 31.07 54.03 50.92
N SER A 62 30.51 55.12 50.37
CA SER A 62 29.39 55.80 51.00
C SER A 62 28.23 54.83 51.21
N ASP A 63 27.36 55.10 52.19
CA ASP A 63 26.21 54.23 52.46
C ASP A 63 25.28 54.12 51.22
N ALA A 64 25.27 55.15 50.37
CA ALA A 64 24.60 55.15 49.07
C ALA A 64 25.24 54.17 48.07
N GLU A 65 26.57 54.11 47.99
CA GLU A 65 27.29 53.19 47.11
C GLU A 65 27.17 51.75 47.62
N LYS A 66 27.27 51.52 48.93
CA LYS A 66 27.03 50.21 49.56
C LYS A 66 25.61 49.71 49.26
N SER A 67 24.62 50.61 49.34
CA SER A 67 23.23 50.31 48.99
C SER A 67 23.08 49.95 47.50
N LYS A 68 23.71 50.71 46.59
CA LYS A 68 23.74 50.40 45.15
C LYS A 68 24.38 49.05 44.84
N VAL A 69 25.51 48.72 45.49
CA VAL A 69 26.20 47.43 45.31
C VAL A 69 25.34 46.28 45.82
N THR A 70 24.70 46.45 46.99
CA THR A 70 23.77 45.45 47.55
C THR A 70 22.57 45.24 46.62
N ALA A 71 21.95 46.32 46.14
CA ALA A 71 20.82 46.26 45.21
C ALA A 71 21.20 45.61 43.88
N ASN A 72 22.38 45.94 43.32
CA ASN A 72 22.87 45.32 42.10
C ASN A 72 23.12 43.82 42.28
N THR A 73 23.73 43.42 43.40
CA THR A 73 23.97 42.01 43.74
C THR A 73 22.66 41.22 43.85
N ALA A 74 21.63 41.80 44.47
CA ALA A 74 20.30 41.17 44.55
C ALA A 74 19.61 41.09 43.17
N ALA A 75 19.68 42.17 42.37
CA ALA A 75 19.05 42.22 41.04
C ALA A 75 19.67 41.24 40.05
N ARG A 76 20.99 40.99 40.14
CA ARG A 76 21.70 39.99 39.31
C ARG A 76 21.22 38.56 39.53
N HIS A 77 20.46 38.30 40.59
CA HIS A 77 19.93 36.98 40.93
C HIS A 77 18.41 36.94 41.07
N SER A 78 17.69 37.96 40.60
CA SER A 78 16.22 38.02 40.63
C SER A 78 15.66 38.40 39.25
N HIS A 79 15.54 37.41 38.38
CA HIS A 79 14.80 37.55 37.14
C HIS A 79 13.88 36.35 36.95
N SER A 80 12.73 36.55 36.29
CA SER A 80 11.67 35.54 36.19
C SER A 80 12.15 34.22 35.57
N ASN A 81 13.12 34.26 34.66
CA ASN A 81 13.62 33.06 33.98
C ASN A 81 14.78 32.37 34.70
N LYS A 82 15.19 32.83 35.89
CA LYS A 82 16.36 32.28 36.59
C LYS A 82 16.20 30.80 36.91
N THR A 83 15.09 30.44 37.54
CA THR A 83 14.80 29.05 37.90
C THR A 83 14.70 28.14 36.68
N LEU A 84 14.21 28.66 35.55
CA LEU A 84 14.13 27.92 34.29
C LEU A 84 15.53 27.68 33.70
N LEU A 85 16.40 28.70 33.73
CA LEU A 85 17.77 28.58 33.23
C LEU A 85 18.66 27.74 34.15
N ASP A 86 18.52 27.88 35.47
CA ASP A 86 19.26 27.09 36.46
C ASP A 86 18.85 25.61 36.42
N GLY A 87 17.60 25.31 36.00
CA GLY A 87 17.10 23.95 35.80
C GLY A 87 17.53 23.30 34.47
N LEU A 88 18.06 24.06 33.53
CA LEU A 88 18.61 23.55 32.27
C LEU A 88 20.10 23.28 32.43
N SER A 89 20.47 22.01 32.39
CA SER A 89 21.87 21.59 32.42
C SER A 89 22.50 21.69 31.02
N GLN A 90 23.83 21.82 30.97
CA GLN A 90 24.58 21.72 29.71
C GLN A 90 24.34 20.37 29.01
N SER A 91 24.06 19.31 29.78
CA SER A 91 23.65 18.01 29.24
C SER A 91 22.29 18.04 28.56
N ASP A 92 21.30 18.79 29.07
CA ASP A 92 19.99 18.93 28.43
C ASP A 92 20.14 19.62 27.07
N VAL A 93 20.93 20.70 27.02
CA VAL A 93 21.22 21.44 25.78
C VAL A 93 21.98 20.57 24.78
N THR A 94 22.95 19.78 25.25
CA THR A 94 23.72 18.87 24.39
C THR A 94 22.84 17.74 23.87
N THR A 95 21.97 17.19 24.71
CA THR A 95 21.01 16.14 24.32
C THR A 95 20.01 16.66 23.29
N TRP A 96 19.49 17.87 23.48
CA TRP A 96 18.58 18.50 22.52
C TRP A 96 19.26 18.78 21.16
N ASN A 97 20.49 19.30 21.17
CA ASN A 97 21.24 19.56 19.94
C ASN A 97 21.71 18.27 19.24
N ALA A 98 21.95 17.19 20.00
CA ALA A 98 22.38 15.91 19.46
C ALA A 98 21.22 14.99 19.05
N ALA A 99 20.00 15.28 19.53
CA ALA A 99 18.80 14.57 19.12
C ALA A 99 18.67 14.67 17.60
N GLN A 100 18.76 13.53 16.92
CA GLN A 100 18.41 13.46 15.51
C GLN A 100 16.93 13.89 15.37
N PRO A 101 16.54 14.54 14.27
CA PRO A 101 15.13 14.72 13.98
C PRO A 101 14.45 13.34 14.00
N ASN A 102 13.17 13.25 14.38
CA ASN A 102 12.41 12.01 14.28
C ASN A 102 12.22 11.62 12.80
N GLU A 103 13.28 11.13 12.18
CA GLU A 103 13.32 10.68 10.79
C GLU A 103 13.14 9.18 10.76
N ILE A 104 12.13 8.74 10.02
CA ILE A 104 12.02 7.34 9.66
C ILE A 104 13.02 7.11 8.53
N GLU A 105 14.14 6.46 8.83
CA GLU A 105 15.21 6.20 7.85
C GLU A 105 14.81 5.09 6.86
N THR A 106 14.12 4.06 7.35
CA THR A 106 13.67 2.92 6.55
C THR A 106 12.31 2.41 6.98
N ILE A 107 11.52 1.89 6.03
CA ILE A 107 10.31 1.12 6.31
C ILE A 107 10.51 -0.30 5.79
N THR A 108 10.29 -1.30 6.63
CA THR A 108 10.28 -2.71 6.20
C THR A 108 8.87 -3.08 5.73
N VAL A 109 8.77 -3.65 4.53
CA VAL A 109 7.52 -4.23 4.00
C VAL A 109 7.57 -5.76 4.06
N ASN A 110 6.43 -6.42 3.90
CA ASN A 110 6.30 -7.88 3.98
C ASN A 110 7.22 -8.65 3.01
N SER A 111 7.75 -8.01 1.97
CA SER A 111 8.77 -8.59 1.07
C SER A 111 10.19 -8.62 1.65
N GLY A 112 10.39 -8.17 2.90
CA GLY A 112 11.64 -8.31 3.67
C GLY A 112 12.77 -7.36 3.28
N SER A 113 12.66 -6.66 2.15
CA SER A 113 13.64 -5.65 1.73
C SER A 113 13.27 -4.27 2.30
N PRO A 114 14.20 -3.56 2.98
CA PRO A 114 13.96 -2.21 3.47
C PRO A 114 13.69 -1.21 2.33
N LEU A 115 12.66 -0.38 2.47
CA LEU A 115 12.43 0.78 1.62
C LEU A 115 13.20 1.98 2.18
N THR A 116 13.98 2.65 1.32
CA THR A 116 14.67 3.92 1.66
C THR A 116 13.70 5.09 1.49
N ILE A 117 13.58 5.96 2.50
CA ILE A 117 12.69 7.12 2.46
C ILE A 117 13.40 8.29 1.76
N THR A 118 13.21 8.42 0.45
CA THR A 118 13.75 9.54 -0.35
C THR A 118 12.85 10.78 -0.33
N ASN A 119 11.58 10.60 0.06
CA ASN A 119 10.60 11.66 0.23
C ASN A 119 9.64 11.27 1.39
N LYS A 120 9.15 12.24 2.17
CA LYS A 120 8.23 12.02 3.30
C LYS A 120 6.81 11.62 2.86
N ASN A 121 6.58 11.44 1.58
CA ASN A 121 5.32 10.93 1.04
C ASN A 121 5.28 9.40 1.08
N VAL A 122 4.21 8.83 1.63
CA VAL A 122 3.92 7.39 1.50
C VAL A 122 3.29 7.16 0.13
N ASN A 123 4.03 6.53 -0.78
CA ASN A 123 3.50 6.14 -2.08
C ASN A 123 2.88 4.74 -1.97
N LEU A 124 1.57 4.68 -1.77
CA LEU A 124 0.82 3.42 -1.81
C LEU A 124 0.30 3.22 -3.23
N THR A 125 0.92 2.29 -3.97
CA THR A 125 0.39 1.88 -5.27
C THR A 125 -0.84 1.02 -5.04
N ILE A 126 -2.02 1.55 -5.33
CA ILE A 126 -3.27 0.78 -5.38
C ILE A 126 -3.37 0.21 -6.80
N PRO A 127 -3.57 -1.12 -6.97
CA PRO A 127 -3.86 -1.69 -8.28
C PRO A 127 -5.12 -1.05 -8.86
N GLU A 128 -5.02 -0.48 -10.06
CA GLU A 128 -6.15 0.18 -10.73
C GLU A 128 -6.93 -0.79 -11.63
N ASP A 129 -6.25 -1.85 -12.10
CA ASP A 129 -6.80 -2.83 -13.05
C ASP A 129 -6.68 -4.27 -12.53
N ALA A 130 -7.56 -5.15 -13.03
CA ALA A 130 -7.60 -6.56 -12.64
C ALA A 130 -6.32 -7.35 -12.98
N SER A 131 -5.58 -6.93 -14.01
CA SER A 131 -4.30 -7.57 -14.39
C SER A 131 -3.21 -7.37 -13.34
N ALA A 132 -3.31 -6.32 -12.53
CA ALA A 132 -2.40 -6.02 -11.43
C ALA A 132 -2.82 -6.68 -10.10
N LEU A 133 -4.00 -7.31 -10.05
CA LEU A 133 -4.48 -8.05 -8.88
C LEU A 133 -4.07 -9.53 -8.98
N PRO A 134 -3.22 -10.04 -8.07
CA PRO A 134 -2.88 -11.46 -8.03
C PRO A 134 -4.14 -12.32 -7.86
N TYR A 135 -4.15 -13.47 -8.51
CA TYR A 135 -5.18 -14.48 -8.37
C TYR A 135 -4.57 -15.74 -7.77
N ASP A 136 -5.18 -16.25 -6.70
CA ASP A 136 -4.81 -17.53 -6.11
C ASP A 136 -5.56 -18.66 -6.84
N ASN A 137 -4.83 -19.40 -7.67
CA ASN A 137 -5.36 -20.52 -8.41
C ASN A 137 -5.15 -21.89 -7.74
N ALA A 138 -4.63 -21.94 -6.50
CA ALA A 138 -4.33 -23.22 -5.83
C ALA A 138 -5.58 -24.10 -5.63
N GLY A 139 -6.77 -23.51 -5.59
CA GLY A 139 -8.05 -24.20 -5.48
C GLY A 139 -8.89 -24.21 -6.76
N SER A 140 -8.42 -23.62 -7.85
CA SER A 140 -9.14 -23.60 -9.13
C SER A 140 -8.46 -24.51 -10.16
N ALA A 141 -9.19 -24.82 -11.23
CA ALA A 141 -8.63 -25.51 -12.39
C ALA A 141 -8.00 -24.55 -13.40
N LEU A 142 -7.90 -23.26 -13.05
CA LEU A 142 -7.41 -22.20 -13.93
C LEU A 142 -5.90 -22.10 -13.84
N SER A 143 -5.24 -21.91 -14.97
CA SER A 143 -3.79 -21.72 -15.05
C SER A 143 -3.35 -20.29 -14.72
N SER A 144 -4.31 -19.37 -14.68
CA SER A 144 -4.11 -17.93 -14.48
C SER A 144 -3.46 -17.53 -13.16
N SER A 145 -2.67 -16.45 -13.19
CA SER A 145 -1.92 -15.92 -12.03
C SER A 145 -2.39 -14.53 -11.55
N ASN A 146 -3.21 -13.86 -12.37
CA ASN A 146 -3.86 -12.60 -12.02
C ASN A 146 -5.36 -12.67 -12.34
N THR A 147 -6.10 -11.68 -11.84
CA THR A 147 -7.57 -11.68 -11.91
C THR A 147 -8.08 -11.50 -13.34
N GLN A 148 -7.39 -10.72 -14.20
CA GLN A 148 -7.80 -10.52 -15.59
C GLN A 148 -7.67 -11.81 -16.40
N ASP A 149 -6.50 -12.47 -16.33
CA ASP A 149 -6.25 -13.73 -17.04
C ASP A 149 -7.29 -14.79 -16.63
N ALA A 150 -7.61 -14.86 -15.32
CA ALA A 150 -8.58 -15.82 -14.81
C ALA A 150 -9.99 -15.57 -15.37
N ILE A 151 -10.36 -14.31 -15.59
CA ILE A 151 -11.64 -13.94 -16.22
C ILE A 151 -11.64 -14.34 -17.69
N ASP A 152 -10.54 -14.12 -18.41
CA ASP A 152 -10.41 -14.44 -19.83
C ASP A 152 -10.44 -15.96 -20.05
N GLU A 153 -9.70 -16.74 -19.24
CA GLU A 153 -9.70 -18.21 -19.27
C GLU A 153 -11.11 -18.78 -19.02
N LEU A 154 -11.84 -18.22 -18.05
CA LEU A 154 -13.24 -18.61 -17.79
C LEU A 154 -14.20 -18.22 -18.92
N SER A 155 -13.90 -17.14 -19.63
CA SER A 155 -14.69 -16.72 -20.80
C SER A 155 -14.50 -17.69 -21.96
N ASP A 156 -13.29 -18.20 -22.15
CA ASP A 156 -12.95 -19.15 -23.20
C ASP A 156 -13.49 -20.56 -22.90
N GLU A 157 -13.53 -20.98 -21.64
CA GLU A 157 -14.05 -22.30 -21.25
C GLU A 157 -15.60 -22.40 -21.35
N LYS A 158 -16.31 -21.27 -21.30
CA LYS A 158 -17.78 -21.26 -21.34
C LYS A 158 -18.33 -21.21 -22.76
N ILE A 159 -19.30 -22.09 -23.04
CA ILE A 159 -20.13 -21.98 -24.23
C ILE A 159 -21.01 -20.73 -24.15
N ASN A 160 -20.85 -19.83 -25.11
CA ASN A 160 -21.71 -18.67 -25.28
C ASN A 160 -23.08 -19.08 -25.82
N ILE A 161 -24.17 -18.53 -25.28
CA ILE A 161 -25.52 -18.85 -25.78
C ILE A 161 -25.66 -18.55 -27.28
N ALA A 162 -24.99 -17.49 -27.75
CA ALA A 162 -24.96 -17.11 -29.17
C ALA A 162 -24.25 -18.12 -30.08
N SER A 163 -23.41 -19.00 -29.52
CA SER A 163 -22.70 -20.05 -30.25
C SER A 163 -23.49 -21.35 -30.36
N ILE A 164 -24.64 -21.45 -29.68
CA ILE A 164 -25.54 -22.61 -29.76
C ILE A 164 -26.31 -22.59 -31.09
N VAL A 165 -26.14 -23.63 -31.89
CA VAL A 165 -26.72 -23.74 -33.22
C VAL A 165 -28.13 -24.36 -33.17
N ASP A 166 -29.15 -23.64 -33.65
CA ASP A 166 -30.55 -24.12 -33.77
C ASP A 166 -30.92 -24.50 -35.21
N ASN A 167 -29.97 -25.00 -36.00
CA ASN A 167 -30.18 -25.44 -37.39
C ASN A 167 -29.36 -26.71 -37.70
N LEU A 168 -29.60 -27.30 -38.88
CA LEU A 168 -28.90 -28.50 -39.39
C LEU A 168 -28.01 -28.23 -40.61
N THR A 169 -27.71 -26.97 -40.87
CA THR A 169 -26.91 -26.53 -42.03
C THR A 169 -25.51 -26.06 -41.64
N THR A 170 -25.29 -25.72 -40.36
CA THR A 170 -23.97 -25.39 -39.81
C THR A 170 -23.19 -26.66 -39.52
N ASP A 171 -21.92 -26.70 -39.92
CA ASP A 171 -21.01 -27.85 -39.82
C ASP A 171 -19.76 -27.57 -38.96
N ASN A 172 -19.76 -26.48 -38.20
CA ASN A 172 -18.66 -26.15 -37.29
C ASN A 172 -18.63 -27.12 -36.10
N ALA A 173 -17.55 -27.91 -36.00
CA ALA A 173 -17.35 -28.91 -34.95
C ALA A 173 -17.15 -28.31 -33.54
N GLU A 174 -16.82 -27.02 -33.42
CA GLU A 174 -16.63 -26.32 -32.15
C GLU A 174 -17.96 -25.81 -31.56
N LEU A 175 -19.05 -25.82 -32.35
CA LEU A 175 -20.34 -25.29 -31.94
C LEU A 175 -21.32 -26.42 -31.56
N PRO A 176 -21.92 -26.37 -30.37
CA PRO A 176 -22.91 -27.36 -29.97
C PRO A 176 -24.27 -27.11 -30.65
N LEU A 177 -25.04 -28.18 -30.84
CA LEU A 177 -26.44 -28.09 -31.22
C LEU A 177 -27.32 -27.69 -30.03
N SER A 178 -28.36 -26.91 -30.30
CA SER A 178 -29.37 -26.54 -29.32
C SER A 178 -30.16 -27.77 -28.85
N ALA A 179 -30.69 -27.73 -27.63
CA ALA A 179 -31.58 -28.78 -27.12
C ALA A 179 -32.85 -28.93 -27.99
N LYS A 180 -33.35 -27.82 -28.56
CA LYS A 180 -34.50 -27.81 -29.46
C LYS A 180 -34.18 -28.52 -30.77
N GLN A 181 -33.02 -28.26 -31.36
CA GLN A 181 -32.56 -28.89 -32.58
C GLN A 181 -32.24 -30.38 -32.37
N GLY A 182 -31.66 -30.72 -31.22
CA GLY A 182 -31.44 -32.11 -30.80
C GLY A 182 -32.77 -32.88 -30.66
N LYS A 183 -33.80 -32.27 -30.08
CA LYS A 183 -35.15 -32.86 -30.02
C LYS A 183 -35.74 -33.02 -31.42
N TYR A 184 -35.63 -32.02 -32.28
CA TYR A 184 -36.12 -32.10 -33.66
C TYR A 184 -35.45 -33.25 -34.43
N LEU A 185 -34.13 -33.42 -34.29
CA LEU A 185 -33.42 -34.57 -34.85
C LEU A 185 -33.92 -35.89 -34.28
N ASN A 186 -34.13 -35.97 -32.96
CA ASN A 186 -34.59 -37.19 -32.33
C ASN A 186 -36.02 -37.60 -32.76
N ASP A 187 -36.90 -36.62 -32.96
CA ASP A 187 -38.29 -36.85 -33.33
C ASP A 187 -38.45 -37.18 -34.83
N ASN A 188 -37.60 -36.62 -35.68
CA ASN A 188 -37.71 -36.76 -37.15
C ASN A 188 -36.68 -37.71 -37.76
N LYS A 189 -35.75 -38.27 -36.98
CA LYS A 189 -34.85 -39.31 -37.49
C LYS A 189 -35.65 -40.54 -37.90
N VAL A 190 -35.25 -41.17 -39.00
CA VAL A 190 -35.73 -42.51 -39.35
C VAL A 190 -35.19 -43.49 -38.31
N ASP A 191 -36.07 -44.32 -37.73
CA ASP A 191 -35.65 -45.38 -36.82
C ASP A 191 -34.78 -46.39 -37.57
N LYS A 192 -33.68 -46.86 -36.96
CA LYS A 192 -32.77 -47.87 -37.54
C LYS A 192 -33.47 -49.21 -37.83
N THR A 193 -34.60 -49.45 -37.18
CA THR A 193 -35.45 -50.63 -37.37
C THR A 193 -36.49 -50.44 -38.49
N THR A 194 -36.66 -49.22 -39.01
CA THR A 194 -37.55 -48.97 -40.14
C THR A 194 -37.03 -49.73 -41.35
N THR A 195 -37.92 -50.50 -41.98
CA THR A 195 -37.64 -51.20 -43.23
C THR A 195 -38.59 -50.78 -44.33
N VAL A 196 -38.14 -50.85 -45.58
CA VAL A 196 -38.99 -50.83 -46.77
C VAL A 196 -38.88 -52.21 -47.40
N ASN A 197 -40.00 -52.93 -47.47
CA ASN A 197 -40.06 -54.32 -47.90
C ASN A 197 -39.02 -55.23 -47.21
N SER A 198 -38.95 -55.15 -45.88
CA SER A 198 -37.97 -55.88 -45.05
C SER A 198 -36.49 -55.54 -45.31
N LYS A 199 -36.19 -54.52 -46.12
CA LYS A 199 -34.85 -53.96 -46.29
C LYS A 199 -34.66 -52.78 -45.34
N PRO A 200 -33.59 -52.73 -44.54
CA PRO A 200 -33.36 -51.63 -43.60
C PRO A 200 -33.00 -50.31 -44.29
N LEU A 201 -33.33 -49.18 -43.64
CA LEU A 201 -33.14 -47.82 -44.18
C LEU A 201 -31.84 -47.12 -43.77
N PHE A 202 -30.84 -47.83 -43.22
CA PHE A 202 -29.57 -47.23 -42.79
C PHE A 202 -28.51 -47.13 -43.92
N GLY A 203 -28.89 -47.34 -45.18
CA GLY A 203 -28.01 -47.27 -46.35
C GLY A 203 -28.79 -47.32 -47.67
N ASN A 204 -28.09 -47.64 -48.77
CA ASN A 204 -28.74 -47.81 -50.06
C ASN A 204 -29.73 -48.99 -50.02
N VAL A 205 -30.99 -48.73 -50.38
CA VAL A 205 -32.00 -49.78 -50.49
C VAL A 205 -31.91 -50.40 -51.88
N VAL A 206 -31.49 -51.66 -51.95
CA VAL A 206 -31.49 -52.45 -53.19
C VAL A 206 -32.80 -53.24 -53.25
N LEU A 207 -33.62 -52.95 -54.25
CA LEU A 207 -34.92 -53.60 -54.50
C LEU A 207 -34.79 -54.59 -55.67
N ALA A 208 -35.33 -55.79 -55.50
CA ALA A 208 -35.56 -56.76 -56.58
C ALA A 208 -36.97 -56.60 -57.15
N ALA A 209 -37.25 -57.23 -58.30
CA ALA A 209 -38.58 -57.21 -58.92
C ALA A 209 -39.70 -57.64 -57.96
N VAL A 210 -39.41 -58.61 -57.09
CA VAL A 210 -40.35 -59.06 -56.04
C VAL A 210 -40.68 -57.96 -55.02
N ASP A 211 -39.72 -57.08 -54.71
CA ASP A 211 -39.88 -56.06 -53.67
C ASP A 211 -40.80 -54.90 -54.11
N ILE A 212 -41.01 -54.73 -55.42
CA ILE A 212 -41.89 -53.71 -56.01
C ILE A 212 -43.23 -54.28 -56.51
N GLY A 213 -43.57 -55.51 -56.12
CA GLY A 213 -44.82 -56.16 -56.54
C GLY A 213 -44.82 -56.61 -58.00
N SER A 214 -43.65 -56.63 -58.65
CA SER A 214 -43.47 -57.14 -60.03
C SER A 214 -43.14 -58.65 -60.04
N ALA A 215 -43.37 -59.35 -58.92
CA ALA A 215 -42.93 -60.74 -58.78
C ALA A 215 -43.66 -61.68 -59.73
N GLU A 216 -44.97 -61.50 -59.91
CA GLU A 216 -45.79 -62.41 -60.73
C GLU A 216 -47.02 -61.65 -61.25
N THR A 217 -46.87 -60.94 -62.37
CA THR A 217 -48.03 -60.76 -63.25
C THR A 217 -48.24 -62.09 -63.92
N THR A 218 -49.18 -62.86 -63.39
CA THR A 218 -49.67 -64.13 -63.92
C THR A 218 -49.55 -64.19 -65.45
N GLY A 219 -48.67 -65.08 -65.96
CA GLY A 219 -48.64 -65.50 -67.37
C GLY A 219 -47.67 -64.79 -68.30
N ILE A 220 -46.93 -63.76 -67.87
CA ILE A 220 -45.95 -63.07 -68.74
C ILE A 220 -44.56 -63.20 -68.10
N SER A 221 -43.69 -63.97 -68.74
CA SER A 221 -42.28 -64.21 -68.36
C SER A 221 -41.31 -63.18 -68.92
N ALA A 222 -41.79 -62.29 -69.79
CA ALA A 222 -41.02 -61.23 -70.40
C ALA A 222 -40.34 -60.27 -69.40
N THR A 223 -39.09 -59.91 -69.70
CA THR A 223 -38.26 -59.02 -68.85
C THR A 223 -38.22 -57.57 -69.33
N ASN A 224 -38.81 -57.28 -70.51
CA ASN A 224 -38.95 -55.94 -71.07
C ASN A 224 -40.31 -55.81 -71.80
N VAL A 225 -40.67 -54.58 -72.18
CA VAL A 225 -41.98 -54.28 -72.79
C VAL A 225 -42.18 -54.97 -74.14
N GLN A 226 -41.13 -55.09 -74.95
CA GLN A 226 -41.24 -55.70 -76.28
C GLN A 226 -41.49 -57.20 -76.16
N ASP A 227 -40.70 -57.88 -75.32
CA ASP A 227 -40.89 -59.32 -75.04
C ASP A 227 -42.30 -59.58 -74.49
N ALA A 228 -42.85 -58.67 -73.66
CA ALA A 228 -44.18 -58.83 -73.09
C ALA A 228 -45.30 -58.68 -74.14
N ILE A 229 -45.09 -57.77 -75.10
CA ILE A 229 -45.99 -57.61 -76.25
C ILE A 229 -45.95 -58.87 -77.13
N ASP A 230 -44.77 -59.41 -77.37
CA ASP A 230 -44.58 -60.59 -78.22
C ASP A 230 -45.18 -61.86 -77.57
N GLU A 231 -44.99 -62.03 -76.26
CA GLU A 231 -45.58 -63.12 -75.48
C GLU A 231 -47.12 -63.04 -75.49
N LEU A 232 -47.69 -61.85 -75.26
CA LEU A 232 -49.14 -61.62 -75.36
C LEU A 232 -49.70 -61.84 -76.77
N ALA A 233 -48.92 -61.51 -77.81
CA ALA A 233 -49.30 -61.73 -79.20
C ALA A 233 -49.29 -63.22 -79.56
N SER A 234 -48.36 -64.00 -78.98
CA SER A 234 -48.28 -65.45 -79.19
C SER A 234 -49.40 -66.25 -78.51
N GLU A 235 -49.95 -65.74 -77.40
CA GLU A 235 -51.07 -66.37 -76.68
C GLU A 235 -52.43 -66.10 -77.37
N LYS A 236 -52.51 -65.07 -78.22
CA LYS A 236 -53.72 -64.73 -78.97
C LYS A 236 -53.78 -65.48 -80.30
N ILE A 237 -54.96 -66.04 -80.60
CA ILE A 237 -55.26 -66.61 -81.91
C ILE A 237 -55.58 -65.47 -82.89
N ASN A 238 -54.91 -65.44 -84.05
CA ASN A 238 -55.28 -64.48 -85.10
C ASN A 238 -56.58 -64.92 -85.77
N TYR A 239 -57.45 -63.95 -86.06
CA TYR A 239 -58.69 -64.23 -86.80
C TYR A 239 -58.48 -64.90 -88.16
N SER A 240 -57.34 -64.66 -88.82
CA SER A 240 -56.98 -65.33 -90.08
C SER A 240 -56.75 -66.83 -89.95
N ASP A 241 -56.44 -67.29 -88.74
CA ASP A 241 -56.10 -68.67 -88.44
C ASP A 241 -57.33 -69.46 -87.99
N ILE A 242 -58.51 -68.81 -87.89
CA ILE A 242 -59.79 -69.46 -87.60
C ILE A 242 -60.40 -69.95 -88.91
N VAL A 243 -60.65 -71.26 -89.04
CA VAL A 243 -61.27 -71.85 -90.23
C VAL A 243 -62.79 -72.02 -90.04
N ASN A 244 -63.53 -72.03 -91.14
CA ASN A 244 -64.98 -72.19 -91.17
C ASN A 244 -65.43 -73.64 -91.40
N ASP A 245 -64.50 -74.58 -91.62
CA ASP A 245 -64.81 -75.99 -91.83
C ASP A 245 -63.89 -76.95 -91.06
N LEU A 246 -64.41 -78.14 -90.75
CA LEU A 246 -63.69 -79.17 -89.99
C LEU A 246 -62.63 -79.92 -90.82
N THR A 247 -62.51 -79.62 -92.11
CA THR A 247 -61.77 -80.45 -93.08
C THR A 247 -60.38 -79.91 -93.42
N THR A 248 -60.12 -78.63 -93.14
CA THR A 248 -58.90 -77.93 -93.59
C THR A 248 -57.91 -77.59 -92.46
N GLY A 249 -58.28 -77.71 -91.18
CA GLY A 249 -57.49 -77.19 -90.05
C GLY A 249 -56.75 -78.21 -89.16
N GLY A 250 -57.14 -79.48 -89.12
CA GLY A 250 -56.59 -80.41 -88.12
C GLY A 250 -56.92 -80.02 -86.66
N THR A 251 -56.36 -80.72 -85.68
CA THR A 251 -56.84 -80.66 -84.27
C THR A 251 -56.40 -79.43 -83.47
N GLY A 252 -55.55 -78.56 -84.04
CA GLY A 252 -55.01 -77.37 -83.37
C GLY A 252 -55.56 -76.04 -83.90
N VAL A 253 -56.43 -76.08 -84.91
CA VAL A 253 -56.98 -74.90 -85.55
C VAL A 253 -58.38 -74.66 -85.00
N PRO A 254 -58.65 -73.49 -84.39
CA PRO A 254 -59.96 -73.15 -83.86
C PRO A 254 -60.98 -72.97 -84.99
N LEU A 255 -62.22 -73.40 -84.72
CA LEU A 255 -63.34 -73.26 -85.64
C LEU A 255 -64.15 -72.02 -85.30
N SER A 256 -64.62 -71.28 -86.31
CA SER A 256 -65.63 -70.23 -86.07
C SER A 256 -66.92 -70.86 -85.58
N ALA A 257 -67.44 -70.38 -84.44
CA ALA A 257 -68.79 -70.73 -84.00
C ALA A 257 -69.80 -69.87 -84.79
N GLU A 258 -70.59 -70.51 -85.64
CA GLU A 258 -71.77 -69.93 -86.29
C GLU A 258 -73.04 -70.49 -85.67
#